data_AF-A0A2E7D7J7-F1
#
_entry.id   AF-A0A2E7D7J7-F1
#
_cell.length_a   1.000
_cell.length_b   1.000
_cell.length_c   1.000
_cell.angle_alpha   90.00
_cell.angle_beta   90.00
_cell.angle_gamma   90.00
#
_symmetry.space_group_name_H-M   'P 1'
#
loop_
_entity.id
_entity.type
_entity.pdbx_description
1 polymer ?
#
loop_
_entity_poly.entity_id
_entity_poly.type
_entity_poly.pdbx_seq_one_letter_code
_entity_poly.pdbx_strand_id
1 'polypeptide(L)'
;MVWWFFGFLAVVLAVLIALYLRADKAPAAATAAPKDLANLRVTDAQRGDVVELNGGGDDFSDLSFNMVAMGVIVLKASAGDLFDWTTKLEWFALDVILGFVLLMILRKVTDALFLPGTTISQEIANDKNTNAAWVEGVVATGIATIIFFVV
;
A
#
# COMPACT_ATOMS: atom_id res chain seq x y z
N MET A 1 10.10 29.43 -3.93
CA MET A 1 9.68 28.36 -2.99
C MET A 1 9.38 27.05 -3.71
N VAL A 2 8.64 27.08 -4.83
CA VAL A 2 8.25 25.90 -5.63
C VAL A 2 9.41 25.02 -6.14
N TRP A 3 10.58 25.59 -6.43
CA TRP A 3 11.74 24.85 -6.96
C TRP A 3 12.34 23.82 -5.98
N TRP A 4 12.27 24.07 -4.67
CA TRP A 4 12.75 23.13 -3.65
C TRP A 4 11.82 21.91 -3.52
N PHE A 5 10.54 22.11 -3.78
CA PHE A 5 9.53 21.05 -3.73
C PHE A 5 9.73 20.04 -4.86
N PHE A 6 9.93 20.51 -6.09
CA PHE A 6 10.24 19.63 -7.23
C PHE A 6 11.58 18.91 -7.07
N GLY A 7 12.58 19.54 -6.46
CA GLY A 7 13.86 18.91 -6.14
C GLY A 7 13.72 17.78 -5.12
N PHE A 8 12.99 18.01 -4.03
CA PHE A 8 12.71 16.98 -3.03
C PHE A 8 11.90 15.82 -3.60
N LEU A 9 10.85 16.12 -4.37
CA LEU A 9 10.02 15.13 -5.05
C LEU A 9 10.84 14.26 -6.01
N ALA A 10 11.75 14.86 -6.79
CA ALA A 10 12.63 14.13 -7.71
C ALA A 10 13.57 13.17 -6.96
N VAL A 11 14.08 13.58 -5.79
CA VAL A 11 14.92 12.71 -4.94
C VAL A 11 14.09 11.56 -4.37
N VAL A 12 12.89 11.82 -3.86
CA VAL A 12 11.99 10.77 -3.35
C VAL A 12 11.64 9.78 -4.47
N LEU A 13 11.28 10.26 -5.66
CA LEU A 13 11.02 9.42 -6.82
C LEU A 13 12.24 8.59 -7.22
N ALA A 14 13.44 9.18 -7.26
CA ALA A 14 14.66 8.46 -7.59
C ALA A 14 14.97 7.36 -6.56
N VAL A 15 14.76 7.61 -5.27
CA VAL A 15 14.92 6.62 -4.21
C VAL A 15 13.88 5.50 -4.35
N LEU A 16 12.62 5.83 -4.62
CA LEU A 16 11.56 4.84 -4.82
C LEU A 16 11.82 3.96 -6.05
N ILE A 17 12.27 4.55 -7.16
CA ILE A 17 12.68 3.82 -8.36
C ILE A 17 13.87 2.90 -8.05
N ALA A 18 14.88 3.40 -7.32
CA ALA A 18 16.04 2.59 -6.94
C ALA A 18 15.65 1.40 -6.03
N LEU A 19 14.68 1.57 -5.14
CA LEU A 19 14.15 0.50 -4.31
C LEU A 19 13.37 -0.53 -5.13
N TYR A 20 12.53 -0.08 -6.07
CA TYR A 20 11.80 -0.95 -6.98
C TYR A 20 12.76 -1.84 -7.81
N LEU A 21 13.81 -1.25 -8.39
CA LEU A 21 14.82 -1.98 -9.17
C LEU A 21 15.67 -2.95 -8.32
N ARG A 22 15.65 -2.82 -6.99
CA ARG A 22 16.35 -3.69 -6.05
C ARG A 22 15.50 -4.90 -5.64
N ALA A 23 14.18 -4.74 -5.60
CA ALA A 23 13.24 -5.78 -5.18
C ALA A 23 13.28 -7.01 -6.11
N ASP A 24 13.46 -6.81 -7.42
CA ASP A 24 13.59 -7.90 -8.41
C ASP A 24 14.81 -8.82 -8.19
N LYS A 25 15.78 -8.41 -7.36
CA LYS A 25 17.04 -9.13 -7.15
C LYS A 25 17.10 -9.91 -5.83
N ALA A 26 16.02 -9.88 -5.03
CA ALA A 26 15.97 -10.67 -3.80
C ALA A 26 15.84 -12.16 -4.12
N PRO A 27 16.70 -13.06 -3.59
CA PRO A 27 16.58 -14.49 -3.82
C PRO A 27 15.25 -14.99 -3.23
N ALA A 28 14.46 -15.69 -4.05
CA ALA A 28 13.23 -16.34 -3.62
C ALA A 28 13.49 -17.22 -2.38
N ALA A 29 12.75 -16.95 -1.30
CA ALA A 29 12.81 -17.76 -0.10
C ALA A 29 12.44 -19.21 -0.45
N ALA A 30 13.28 -20.17 -0.07
CA ALA A 30 13.05 -21.58 -0.32
C ALA A 30 11.77 -22.04 0.39
N THR A 31 10.73 -22.35 -0.37
CA THR A 31 9.46 -22.87 0.14
C THR A 31 9.70 -24.28 0.70
N ALA A 32 9.42 -24.48 1.99
CA ALA A 32 9.46 -25.80 2.62
C ALA A 32 8.42 -26.74 1.98
N ALA A 33 8.72 -28.04 1.96
CA ALA A 33 7.88 -29.06 1.33
C ALA A 33 6.41 -29.01 1.81
N PRO A 34 5.42 -29.18 0.91
CA PRO A 34 4.01 -29.07 1.25
C PRO A 34 3.61 -30.17 2.24
N LYS A 35 3.05 -29.77 3.39
CA LYS A 35 2.37 -30.68 4.32
C LYS A 35 1.12 -31.26 3.63
N ASP A 36 0.79 -32.52 3.89
CA ASP A 36 -0.44 -33.16 3.39
C ASP A 36 -1.66 -32.59 4.13
N LEU A 37 -2.21 -31.50 3.59
CA LEU A 37 -3.31 -30.74 4.18
C LEU A 37 -4.67 -31.41 4.01
N ALA A 38 -4.77 -32.43 3.15
CA ALA A 38 -6.05 -33.01 2.75
C ALA A 38 -6.76 -33.79 3.89
N ASN A 39 -6.04 -34.15 4.95
CA ASN A 39 -6.53 -35.01 6.02
C ASN A 39 -6.36 -34.42 7.44
N LEU A 40 -6.04 -33.14 7.57
CA LEU A 40 -5.88 -32.50 8.89
C LEU A 40 -7.25 -32.21 9.52
N ARG A 41 -7.45 -32.71 10.74
CA ARG A 41 -8.60 -32.36 11.58
C ARG A 41 -8.29 -31.12 12.40
N VAL A 42 -9.34 -30.41 12.83
CA VAL A 42 -9.24 -29.22 13.70
C VAL A 42 -8.47 -29.52 15.01
N THR A 43 -8.46 -30.77 15.46
CA THR A 43 -7.75 -31.23 16.66
C THR A 43 -6.27 -31.54 16.43
N ASP A 44 -5.81 -31.59 15.19
CA ASP A 44 -4.44 -32.00 14.85
C ASP A 44 -3.46 -30.82 14.91
N ALA A 45 -3.94 -29.61 15.22
CA ALA A 45 -3.14 -28.41 15.38
C ALA A 45 -2.07 -28.62 16.46
N GLN A 46 -0.80 -28.70 16.05
CA GLN A 46 0.32 -28.84 16.96
C GLN A 46 0.82 -27.48 17.45
N ARG A 47 1.54 -27.45 18.58
CA ARG A 47 2.18 -26.23 19.08
C ARG A 47 3.23 -25.76 18.06
N GLY A 48 2.93 -24.67 17.35
CA GLY A 48 3.76 -24.14 16.26
C GLY A 48 3.12 -24.23 14.87
N ASP A 49 1.94 -24.87 14.73
CA ASP A 49 1.14 -24.70 13.52
C ASP A 49 0.53 -23.30 13.47
N VAL A 50 0.69 -22.65 12.32
CA VAL A 50 0.03 -21.39 12.00
C VAL A 50 -1.44 -21.69 11.71
N VAL A 51 -2.31 -21.42 12.68
CA VAL A 51 -3.76 -21.45 12.49
C VAL A 51 -4.15 -20.14 11.84
N GLU A 52 -4.43 -20.17 10.54
CA GLU A 52 -4.89 -19.00 9.82
C GLU A 52 -6.38 -18.82 10.08
N LEU A 53 -6.71 -17.92 11.01
CA LEU A 53 -8.07 -17.49 11.28
C LEU A 53 -8.53 -16.61 10.12
N ASN A 54 -8.99 -17.26 9.05
CA ASN A 54 -9.51 -16.57 7.89
C ASN A 54 -10.89 -15.99 8.28
N GLY A 55 -10.90 -14.78 8.85
CA GLY A 55 -12.10 -13.95 8.88
C GLY A 55 -12.48 -13.71 7.43
N GLY A 56 -13.68 -14.15 7.02
CA GLY A 56 -14.09 -14.11 5.63
C GLY A 56 -13.80 -12.75 5.01
N GLY A 57 -12.81 -12.71 4.12
CA GLY A 57 -12.43 -11.52 3.37
C GLY A 57 -13.59 -11.16 2.48
N ASP A 58 -14.36 -10.17 2.92
CA ASP A 58 -15.24 -9.42 2.05
C ASP A 58 -14.38 -8.42 1.29
N ASP A 59 -14.53 -8.40 -0.03
CA ASP A 59 -13.89 -7.48 -0.98
C ASP A 59 -14.04 -5.98 -0.59
N PHE A 60 -14.92 -5.70 0.38
CA PHE A 60 -15.12 -4.40 1.01
C PHE A 60 -13.89 -3.88 1.77
N SER A 61 -13.06 -4.76 2.36
CA SER A 61 -11.91 -4.32 3.15
C SER A 61 -10.90 -3.54 2.30
N ASP A 62 -10.49 -4.07 1.15
CA ASP A 62 -9.61 -3.40 0.19
C ASP A 62 -10.19 -2.08 -0.34
N LEU A 63 -11.49 -2.07 -0.65
CA LEU A 63 -12.16 -0.87 -1.13
C LEU A 63 -12.21 0.21 -0.03
N SER A 64 -12.48 -0.20 1.22
CA SER A 64 -12.65 0.72 2.35
C SER A 64 -11.35 1.43 2.71
N PHE A 65 -10.23 0.71 2.81
CA PHE A 65 -8.95 1.35 3.15
C PHE A 65 -8.40 2.23 2.03
N ASN A 66 -8.64 1.87 0.77
CA ASN A 66 -8.28 2.73 -0.37
C ASN A 66 -9.06 4.05 -0.35
N MET A 67 -10.34 4.02 0.01
CA MET A 67 -11.15 5.23 0.17
C MET A 67 -10.65 6.10 1.32
N VAL A 68 -10.23 5.50 2.45
CA VAL A 68 -9.60 6.24 3.55
C VAL A 68 -8.33 6.94 3.07
N ALA A 69 -7.45 6.23 2.37
CA ALA A 69 -6.20 6.77 1.86
C ALA A 69 -6.43 7.94 0.88
N MET A 70 -7.40 7.79 -0.03
CA MET A 70 -7.80 8.88 -0.94
C MET A 70 -8.39 10.07 -0.17
N GLY A 71 -9.22 9.82 0.85
CA GLY A 71 -9.80 10.86 1.70
C GLY A 71 -8.76 11.69 2.44
N VAL A 72 -7.68 11.07 2.93
CA VAL A 72 -6.56 11.77 3.57
C VAL A 72 -5.84 12.70 2.59
N ILE A 73 -5.63 12.26 1.35
CA ILE A 73 -5.00 13.08 0.31
C ILE A 73 -5.87 14.29 -0.04
N VAL A 74 -7.18 14.07 -0.22
CA VAL A 74 -8.13 15.15 -0.52
C VAL A 74 -8.22 16.12 0.67
N LEU A 75 -8.23 15.60 1.91
CA LEU A 75 -8.21 16.43 3.12
C LEU A 75 -6.99 17.36 3.13
N LYS A 76 -5.79 16.84 2.82
CA LYS A 76 -4.59 17.66 2.72
C LYS A 76 -4.75 18.76 1.68
N ALA A 77 -5.15 18.40 0.47
CA ALA A 77 -5.27 19.35 -0.63
C ALA A 77 -6.29 20.46 -0.33
N SER A 78 -7.34 20.15 0.45
CA SER A 78 -8.35 21.11 0.87
C SER A 78 -7.94 21.99 2.06
N ALA A 79 -6.83 21.67 2.73
CA ALA A 79 -6.41 22.38 3.94
C ALA A 79 -5.76 23.73 3.62
N GLY A 80 -6.08 24.76 4.41
CA GLY A 80 -5.45 26.08 4.35
C GLY A 80 -6.43 27.21 3.97
N ASP A 81 -5.90 28.42 3.89
CA ASP A 81 -6.72 29.63 3.71
C ASP A 81 -7.20 29.81 2.26
N LEU A 82 -8.48 30.16 2.13
CA LEU A 82 -9.13 30.52 0.88
C LEU A 82 -8.98 32.02 0.62
N PHE A 83 -7.98 32.41 -0.16
CA PHE A 83 -7.77 33.82 -0.54
C PHE A 83 -8.29 34.14 -1.95
N ASP A 84 -8.08 33.23 -2.91
CA ASP A 84 -8.53 33.37 -4.29
C ASP A 84 -8.98 32.00 -4.82
N TRP A 85 -10.18 31.95 -5.39
CA TRP A 85 -10.81 30.70 -5.82
C TRP A 85 -10.07 30.03 -6.97
N THR A 86 -9.70 30.80 -7.99
CA THR A 86 -9.03 30.27 -9.18
C THR A 86 -7.68 29.70 -8.81
N THR A 87 -6.86 30.50 -8.11
CA THR A 87 -5.54 30.08 -7.66
C THR A 87 -5.63 28.88 -6.74
N LYS A 88 -6.58 28.85 -5.79
CA LYS A 88 -6.69 27.71 -4.88
C LYS A 88 -7.16 26.43 -5.56
N LEU A 89 -8.05 26.52 -6.54
CA LEU A 89 -8.49 25.33 -7.27
C LEU A 89 -7.34 24.71 -8.09
N GLU A 90 -6.46 25.54 -8.65
CA GLU A 90 -5.25 25.07 -9.33
C GLU A 90 -4.29 24.34 -8.37
N TRP A 91 -3.99 24.92 -7.20
CA TRP A 91 -3.15 24.25 -6.19
C TRP A 91 -3.78 22.96 -5.68
N PHE A 92 -5.08 22.99 -5.37
CA PHE A 92 -5.83 21.79 -4.96
C PHE A 92 -5.71 20.67 -5.99
N ALA A 93 -5.90 20.97 -7.28
CA ALA A 93 -5.82 19.98 -8.34
C ALA A 93 -4.41 19.37 -8.44
N LEU A 94 -3.37 20.21 -8.33
CA LEU A 94 -1.98 19.74 -8.32
C LEU A 94 -1.69 18.83 -7.12
N ASP A 95 -2.11 19.21 -5.92
CA ASP A 95 -1.86 18.43 -4.70
C ASP A 95 -2.58 17.08 -4.72
N VAL A 96 -3.83 17.04 -5.21
CA VAL A 96 -4.58 15.77 -5.38
C VAL A 96 -3.91 14.87 -6.40
N ILE A 97 -3.56 15.38 -7.58
CA ILE A 97 -2.92 14.59 -8.64
C ILE A 97 -1.58 14.05 -8.14
N LEU A 98 -0.78 14.91 -7.50
CA LEU A 98 0.53 14.53 -7.00
C LEU A 98 0.43 13.52 -5.86
N GLY A 99 -0.51 13.71 -4.93
CA GLY A 99 -0.78 12.75 -3.86
C GLY A 99 -1.19 11.37 -4.39
N PHE A 100 -2.07 11.30 -5.39
CA PHE A 100 -2.47 10.03 -6.00
C PHE A 100 -1.35 9.34 -6.77
N VAL A 101 -0.55 10.10 -7.53
CA VAL A 101 0.63 9.55 -8.23
C VAL A 101 1.62 8.99 -7.22
N LEU A 102 1.90 9.72 -6.14
CA LEU A 102 2.83 9.30 -5.11
C LEU A 102 2.32 8.06 -4.37
N LEU A 103 1.01 8.00 -4.07
CA LEU A 103 0.36 6.83 -3.49
C LEU A 103 0.48 5.60 -4.40
N MET A 104 0.25 5.74 -5.71
CA MET A 104 0.36 4.64 -6.66
C MET A 104 1.79 4.08 -6.74
N ILE A 105 2.79 4.96 -6.72
CA ILE A 105 4.21 4.56 -6.74
C ILE A 105 4.61 3.89 -5.43
N LEU A 106 4.28 4.51 -4.29
CA LEU A 106 4.59 3.97 -2.96
C LEU A 106 3.92 2.61 -2.75
N ARG A 107 2.69 2.41 -3.25
CA ARG A 107 2.02 1.11 -3.20
C ARG A 107 2.81 0.04 -3.93
N LYS A 108 3.19 0.29 -5.19
CA LYS A 108 4.02 -0.66 -5.95
C LYS A 108 5.34 -1.00 -5.27
N VAL A 109 6.02 0.00 -4.70
CA VAL A 109 7.27 -0.21 -3.97
C VAL A 109 7.03 -1.09 -2.74
N THR A 110 5.93 -0.83 -2.04
CA THR A 110 5.61 -1.53 -0.79
C THR A 110 5.17 -2.97 -1.06
N ASP A 111 4.35 -3.20 -2.08
CA ASP A 111 3.98 -4.55 -2.54
C ASP A 111 5.23 -5.36 -2.91
N ALA A 112 6.14 -4.76 -3.68
CA ALA A 112 7.40 -5.40 -4.06
C ALA A 112 8.34 -5.65 -2.86
N LEU A 113 8.26 -4.82 -1.80
CA LEU A 113 9.08 -4.95 -0.60
C LEU A 113 8.55 -6.03 0.35
N PHE A 114 7.23 -6.08 0.59
CA PHE A 114 6.61 -7.03 1.51
C PHE A 114 6.38 -8.41 0.89
N LEU A 115 6.10 -8.48 -0.42
CA LEU A 115 5.79 -9.71 -1.13
C LEU A 115 6.66 -9.84 -2.40
N PRO A 116 7.96 -10.12 -2.27
CA PRO A 116 8.82 -10.33 -3.43
C PRO A 116 8.41 -11.63 -4.15
N GLY A 117 7.80 -11.49 -5.33
CA GLY A 117 7.45 -12.60 -6.23
C GLY A 117 5.95 -12.91 -6.37
N THR A 118 5.09 -12.22 -5.63
CA THR A 118 3.62 -12.32 -5.70
C THR A 118 3.03 -10.92 -5.48
N THR A 119 1.79 -10.68 -5.87
CA THR A 119 1.11 -9.40 -5.58
C THR A 119 0.03 -9.62 -4.53
N ILE A 120 -0.21 -8.62 -3.68
CA ILE A 120 -1.28 -8.72 -2.67
C ILE A 120 -2.61 -9.09 -3.34
N SER A 121 -2.92 -8.48 -4.49
CA SER A 121 -4.13 -8.80 -5.25
C SER A 121 -4.22 -10.26 -5.69
N GLN A 122 -3.10 -10.93 -5.96
CA GLN A 122 -3.07 -12.37 -6.25
C GLN A 122 -3.30 -13.21 -4.99
N GLU A 123 -2.70 -12.82 -3.86
CA GLU A 123 -2.90 -13.49 -2.56
C GLU A 123 -4.35 -13.40 -2.08
N ILE A 124 -4.99 -12.24 -2.26
CA ILE A 124 -6.40 -12.03 -1.90
C ILE A 124 -7.32 -12.78 -2.88
N ALA A 125 -7.11 -12.66 -4.19
CA ALA A 125 -8.01 -13.24 -5.17
C ALA A 125 -7.90 -14.77 -5.28
N ASN A 126 -6.70 -15.33 -5.20
CA ASN A 126 -6.46 -16.75 -5.40
C ASN A 126 -6.34 -17.52 -4.08
N ASP A 127 -5.58 -17.01 -3.11
CA ASP A 127 -5.32 -17.70 -1.84
C ASP A 127 -6.32 -17.31 -0.74
N LYS A 128 -7.19 -16.32 -1.02
CA LYS A 128 -8.18 -15.78 -0.08
C LYS A 128 -7.55 -15.41 1.25
N ASN A 129 -6.34 -14.85 1.22
CA ASN A 129 -5.64 -14.46 2.42
C ASN A 129 -6.14 -13.11 2.93
N THR A 130 -7.06 -13.11 3.89
CA THR A 130 -7.58 -11.87 4.49
C THR A 130 -6.51 -11.11 5.27
N ASN A 131 -5.47 -11.77 5.80
CA ASN A 131 -4.37 -11.07 6.49
C ASN A 131 -3.62 -10.15 5.52
N ALA A 132 -3.48 -10.56 4.26
CA ALA A 132 -2.87 -9.74 3.21
C ALA A 132 -3.68 -8.46 2.93
N ALA A 133 -5.02 -8.56 2.92
CA ALA A 133 -5.93 -7.40 2.77
C ALA A 133 -5.79 -6.39 3.92
N TRP A 134 -5.70 -6.88 5.17
CA TRP A 134 -5.48 -6.01 6.33
C TRP A 134 -4.13 -5.28 6.25
N VAL A 135 -3.07 -5.99 5.86
CA VAL A 135 -1.74 -5.38 5.68
C VAL A 135 -1.78 -4.32 4.59
N GLU A 136 -2.39 -4.61 3.44
CA GLU A 136 -2.54 -3.65 2.33
C GLU A 136 -3.28 -2.39 2.77
N GLY A 137 -4.39 -2.56 3.48
CA GLY A 137 -5.20 -1.44 3.96
C GLY A 137 -4.49 -0.54 4.96
N VAL A 138 -3.80 -1.12 5.94
CA VAL A 138 -3.03 -0.36 6.95
C VAL A 138 -1.85 0.35 6.29
N VAL A 139 -1.14 -0.32 5.38
CA VAL A 139 -0.02 0.26 4.64
C VAL A 139 -0.49 1.42 3.77
N ALA A 140 -1.57 1.26 3.00
CA ALA A 140 -2.13 2.31 2.16
C ALA A 140 -2.53 3.55 2.97
N THR A 141 -3.14 3.33 4.14
CA THR A 141 -3.50 4.42 5.07
C THR A 141 -2.27 5.11 5.66
N GLY A 142 -1.23 4.34 6.03
CA GLY A 142 0.04 4.88 6.51
C GLY A 142 0.77 5.71 5.45
N ILE A 143 0.81 5.22 4.21
CA ILE A 143 1.37 5.93 3.06
C ILE A 143 0.64 7.25 2.84
N ALA A 144 -0.70 7.25 2.81
CA ALA A 144 -1.47 8.48 2.65
C ALA A 144 -1.20 9.50 3.76
N THR A 145 -1.01 9.02 5.00
CA THR A 145 -0.64 9.87 6.14
C THR A 145 0.74 10.49 5.97
N ILE A 146 1.72 9.74 5.45
CA ILE A 146 3.05 10.29 5.12
C ILE A 146 2.93 11.35 4.03
N ILE A 147 2.18 11.07 2.97
CA ILE A 147 1.92 12.00 1.86
C ILE A 147 1.30 13.30 2.38
N PHE A 148 0.36 13.23 3.33
CA PHE A 148 -0.27 14.39 3.96
C PHE A 148 0.75 15.39 4.54
N PHE A 149 1.86 14.91 5.10
CA PHE A 149 2.91 15.78 5.67
C PHE A 149 3.99 16.19 4.67
N VAL A 150 4.12 15.46 3.56
CA VAL A 150 5.17 15.68 2.56
C VAL A 150 4.74 16.67 1.48
N VAL A 151 3.51 16.56 1.01
CA VAL A 151 2.87 17.49 0.06
C VAL A 151 2.34 18.67 0.85
#